data_AF-A0A351XJ13-F1
#
_entry.id   AF-A0A351XJ13-F1
#
_cell.length_a   1.000
_cell.length_b   1.000
_cell.length_c   1.000
_cell.angle_alpha   90.00
_cell.angle_beta   90.00
_cell.angle_gamma   90.00
#
_symmetry.space_group_name_H-M   'P 1'
#
loop_
_entity.id
_entity.type
_entity.pdbx_description
1 polymer ?
#
loop_
_entity_poly.entity_id
_entity_poly.type
_entity_poly.pdbx_seq_one_letter_code
_entity_poly.pdbx_strand_id
1 'polypeptide(L)'
;MLKDFLKQFCDENPDKYEYYEKYSGKCMFGKTCCGIVVREDFSYVDMIVELTRFLDKHGFEDENLEMSNTGIDELGKDTIVYFPYSEG
;
A
#
# COMPACT_ATOMS: atom_id res chain seq x y z
N MET A 1 6.67 4.24 -9.84
CA MET A 1 7.75 3.26 -9.54
C MET A 1 7.37 2.42 -8.32
N LEU A 2 6.84 3.04 -7.26
CA LEU A 2 6.31 2.36 -6.08
C LEU A 2 5.29 1.26 -6.39
N LYS A 3 4.34 1.49 -7.32
CA LYS A 3 3.30 0.51 -7.68
C LYS A 3 3.83 -0.89 -8.03
N ASP A 4 4.98 -0.96 -8.70
CA ASP A 4 5.56 -2.23 -9.14
C ASP A 4 6.15 -2.99 -7.93
N PHE A 5 6.74 -2.27 -6.98
CA PHE A 5 7.19 -2.82 -5.69
C PHE A 5 6.03 -3.25 -4.81
N LEU A 6 4.95 -2.47 -4.72
CA LEU A 6 3.76 -2.87 -3.94
C LEU A 6 3.13 -4.14 -4.50
N LYS A 7 3.05 -4.25 -5.84
CA LYS A 7 2.56 -5.45 -6.50
C LYS A 7 3.46 -6.65 -6.21
N GLN A 8 4.78 -6.51 -6.38
CA GLN A 8 5.73 -7.57 -6.06
C GLN A 8 5.64 -8.00 -4.58
N PHE A 9 5.55 -7.04 -3.66
CA PHE A 9 5.42 -7.32 -2.23
C PHE A 9 4.18 -8.15 -1.89
N CYS A 10 3.03 -7.82 -2.49
CA CYS A 10 1.80 -8.60 -2.34
C CYS A 10 1.91 -9.99 -2.99
N ASP A 11 2.52 -10.09 -4.17
CA ASP A 11 2.73 -11.36 -4.87
C ASP A 11 3.65 -12.31 -4.05
N GLU A 12 4.57 -11.77 -3.25
CA GLU A 12 5.41 -12.55 -2.31
C GLU A 12 4.67 -12.95 -1.01
N ASN A 13 3.53 -12.33 -0.71
CA ASN A 13 2.77 -12.53 0.53
C ASN A 13 1.24 -12.69 0.30
N PRO A 14 0.81 -13.57 -0.62
CA PRO A 14 -0.58 -13.63 -1.09
C PRO A 14 -1.60 -14.09 -0.04
N ASP A 15 -1.13 -14.70 1.05
CA ASP A 15 -1.99 -15.12 2.16
C ASP A 15 -2.35 -13.96 3.10
N LYS A 16 -1.55 -12.90 3.10
CA LYS A 16 -1.69 -11.75 4.02
C LYS A 16 -2.22 -10.49 3.33
N TYR A 17 -1.72 -10.23 2.12
CA TYR A 17 -1.82 -8.95 1.45
C TYR A 17 -2.35 -9.09 0.04
N GLU A 18 -3.12 -8.10 -0.41
CA GLU A 18 -3.61 -8.00 -1.78
C GLU A 18 -3.32 -6.62 -2.35
N TYR A 19 -2.78 -6.56 -3.57
CA TYR A 19 -2.55 -5.30 -4.27
C TYR A 19 -3.86 -4.79 -4.89
N TYR A 20 -4.16 -3.52 -4.67
CA TYR A 20 -5.35 -2.86 -5.19
C TYR A 20 -4.95 -1.64 -6.01
N GLU A 21 -5.28 -1.61 -7.31
CA GLU A 21 -4.76 -0.60 -8.23
C GLU A 21 -5.59 0.69 -8.29
N LYS A 22 -6.90 0.63 -7.99
CA LYS A 22 -7.86 1.71 -8.30
C LYS A 22 -8.63 2.19 -7.07
N TYR A 23 -7.96 2.39 -5.95
CA TYR A 23 -8.60 2.81 -4.72
C TYR A 23 -8.95 4.30 -4.75
N SER A 24 -10.21 4.64 -4.44
CA SER A 24 -10.66 6.02 -4.25
C SER A 24 -11.25 6.16 -2.84
N GLY A 25 -10.38 6.50 -1.89
CA GLY A 25 -10.76 6.77 -0.51
C GLY A 25 -11.57 8.05 -0.34
N LYS A 26 -11.91 8.37 0.91
CA LYS A 26 -12.61 9.62 1.25
C LYS A 26 -11.74 10.82 0.84
N CYS A 27 -12.38 11.90 0.39
CA CYS A 27 -11.71 13.14 -0.02
C CYS A 27 -10.77 13.04 -1.25
N MET A 28 -10.81 11.94 -2.02
CA MET A 28 -10.03 11.83 -3.28
C MET A 28 -10.73 12.45 -4.50
N PHE A 29 -12.00 12.88 -4.38
CA PHE A 29 -12.78 13.57 -5.43
C PHE A 29 -12.77 12.88 -6.80
N GLY A 30 -12.85 11.53 -6.81
CA GLY A 30 -12.85 10.72 -8.02
C GLY A 30 -11.46 10.37 -8.57
N LYS A 31 -10.38 10.80 -7.90
CA LYS A 31 -9.03 10.31 -8.18
C LYS A 31 -8.86 8.90 -7.59
N THR A 32 -8.06 8.08 -8.26
CA THR A 32 -7.68 6.76 -7.78
C THR A 32 -6.20 6.72 -7.43
N CYS A 33 -5.83 5.79 -6.56
CA CYS A 33 -4.44 5.46 -6.24
C CYS A 33 -4.30 3.97 -5.95
N CYS A 34 -3.07 3.48 -5.91
CA CYS A 34 -2.83 2.11 -5.48
C CYS A 34 -2.83 1.98 -3.96
N GLY A 35 -3.07 0.76 -3.48
CA GLY A 35 -3.02 0.42 -2.07
C GLY A 35 -2.77 -1.08 -1.85
N ILE A 36 -2.56 -1.42 -0.59
CA ILE A 36 -2.44 -2.78 -0.11
C ILE A 36 -3.60 -3.05 0.84
N VAL A 37 -4.41 -4.05 0.51
CA VAL A 37 -5.42 -4.61 1.41
C VAL A 37 -4.73 -5.61 2.34
N VAL A 38 -4.93 -5.44 3.63
CA VAL A 38 -4.47 -6.27 4.73
C VAL A 38 -5.66 -7.05 5.26
N ARG A 39 -5.59 -8.38 5.21
CA ARG A 39 -6.70 -9.25 5.62
C ARG A 39 -6.93 -9.21 7.14
N GLU A 40 -8.17 -9.47 7.57
CA GLU A 40 -8.67 -9.39 8.97
C GLU A 40 -7.71 -9.92 10.06
N ASP A 41 -7.01 -11.03 9.82
CA ASP A 41 -6.12 -11.67 10.80
C ASP A 41 -4.71 -11.05 10.87
N PHE A 42 -4.42 -10.03 10.05
CA PHE A 42 -3.09 -9.42 9.95
C PHE A 42 -3.11 -7.92 10.29
N SER A 43 -1.99 -7.44 10.84
CA SER A 43 -1.84 -6.05 11.24
C SER A 43 -1.29 -5.19 10.10
N TYR A 44 -1.94 -4.06 9.82
CA TYR A 44 -1.40 -3.08 8.87
C TYR A 44 -0.09 -2.44 9.36
N VAL A 45 0.14 -2.39 10.67
CA VAL A 45 1.40 -1.89 11.25
C VAL A 45 2.53 -2.86 10.92
N ASP A 46 2.29 -4.16 11.05
CA ASP A 46 3.26 -5.18 10.68
C ASP A 46 3.52 -5.14 9.17
N MET A 47 2.47 -4.94 8.37
CA MET A 47 2.60 -4.73 6.93
C MET A 47 3.51 -3.54 6.59
N ILE A 48 3.36 -2.39 7.26
CA ILE A 48 4.24 -1.22 7.04
C ILE A 48 5.71 -1.56 7.36
N VAL A 49 5.97 -2.31 8.43
CA VAL A 49 7.34 -2.73 8.79
C VAL A 49 7.91 -3.73 7.77
N GLU A 50 7.10 -4.68 7.31
CA GLU A 50 7.49 -5.65 6.28
C GLU A 50 7.76 -4.95 4.93
N LEU A 51 6.89 -4.01 4.54
CA LEU A 51 7.01 -3.24 3.31
C LEU A 51 8.24 -2.33 3.32
N THR A 52 8.48 -1.58 4.39
CA THR A 52 9.66 -0.70 4.50
C THR A 52 10.97 -1.48 4.38
N ARG A 53 11.06 -2.67 5.00
CA ARG A 53 12.21 -3.58 4.84
C ARG A 53 12.33 -4.12 3.42
N PHE A 54 11.21 -4.46 2.79
CA PHE A 54 11.19 -4.92 1.41
C PHE A 54 11.71 -3.85 0.45
N LEU A 55 11.26 -2.60 0.61
CA LEU A 55 11.69 -1.45 -0.19
C LEU A 55 13.18 -1.16 -0.01
N ASP A 56 13.67 -1.13 1.24
CA ASP A 56 15.10 -0.95 1.56
C ASP A 56 15.97 -2.04 0.92
N LYS A 57 15.56 -3.30 1.03
CA LYS A 57 16.27 -4.44 0.42
C LYS A 57 16.36 -4.33 -1.12
N HIS A 58 15.38 -3.72 -1.76
CA HIS A 58 15.34 -3.54 -3.21
C HIS A 58 15.88 -2.18 -3.68
N GLY A 59 16.42 -1.36 -2.78
CA GLY A 59 17.03 -0.08 -3.11
C GLY A 59 16.01 0.96 -3.58
N PHE A 60 14.77 0.89 -3.10
CA PHE A 60 13.78 1.95 -3.37
C PHE A 60 14.11 3.19 -2.54
N GLU A 61 14.32 4.31 -3.23
CA GLU A 61 14.51 5.62 -2.61
C GLU A 61 13.21 6.44 -2.74
N ASP A 62 12.64 6.87 -1.62
CA ASP A 62 11.39 7.64 -1.56
C ASP A 62 11.61 9.13 -1.89
N GLU A 63 12.21 9.41 -3.05
CA GLU A 63 12.55 10.78 -3.48
C GLU A 63 11.32 11.67 -3.61
N ASN A 64 10.19 11.09 -3.96
CA ASN A 64 8.92 11.77 -4.19
C ASN A 64 8.00 11.77 -2.95
N LEU A 65 8.46 11.27 -1.81
CA LEU A 65 7.65 11.17 -0.59
C LEU A 65 6.33 10.42 -0.80
N GLU A 66 6.31 9.43 -1.69
CA GLU A 66 5.13 8.63 -2.03
C GLU A 66 4.65 7.82 -0.81
N MET A 67 5.57 7.45 0.09
CA MET A 67 5.25 6.76 1.34
C MET A 67 4.76 7.71 2.43
N SER A 68 5.09 9.00 2.38
CA SER A 68 4.89 9.93 3.50
C SER A 68 3.44 10.38 3.68
N ASN A 69 2.55 10.14 2.71
CA ASN A 69 1.15 10.53 2.77
C ASN A 69 0.20 9.32 2.68
N THR A 70 0.61 8.21 3.29
CA THR A 70 -0.21 7.00 3.34
C THR A 70 -1.51 7.26 4.09
N GLY A 71 -2.61 6.82 3.49
CA GLY A 71 -3.92 6.80 4.13
C GLY A 71 -4.33 5.39 4.55
N ILE A 72 -5.22 5.30 5.52
CA ILE A 72 -5.73 4.04 6.05
C ILE A 72 -7.26 4.12 6.09
N ASP A 73 -7.92 3.12 5.54
CA ASP A 73 -9.37 2.98 5.59
C ASP A 73 -9.77 1.53 5.96
N GLU A 74 -10.86 1.39 6.70
CA GLU A 74 -11.45 0.09 7.03
C GLU A 74 -12.36 -0.38 5.89
N LEU A 75 -12.17 -1.63 5.43
CA LEU A 75 -12.97 -2.30 4.41
C LEU A 75 -13.85 -3.39 5.03
N GLY A 76 -14.52 -3.05 6.14
CA GLY A 76 -15.36 -3.98 6.89
C GLY A 76 -14.55 -4.86 7.83
N LYS A 77 -14.04 -5.98 7.33
CA LYS A 77 -13.17 -6.91 8.07
C LYS A 77 -11.70 -6.72 7.76
N ASP A 78 -11.41 -6.24 6.56
CA ASP A 78 -10.05 -5.96 6.09
C ASP A 78 -9.71 -4.48 6.28
N THR A 79 -8.44 -4.14 6.13
CA THR A 79 -7.94 -2.75 6.16
C THR A 79 -7.21 -2.46 4.86
N ILE A 80 -7.36 -1.27 4.29
CA ILE A 80 -6.52 -0.83 3.17
C ILE A 80 -5.58 0.29 3.58
N VAL A 81 -4.31 0.14 3.24
CA VAL A 81 -3.30 1.20 3.28
C VAL A 81 -3.08 1.67 1.85
N TYR A 82 -3.38 2.94 1.55
CA TYR A 82 -3.35 3.49 0.20
C TYR A 82 -2.35 4.65 0.07
N PHE A 83 -1.85 4.86 -1.15
CA PHE A 83 -0.71 5.74 -1.44
C PHE A 83 -1.13 6.83 -2.45
N PRO A 84 -1.69 7.96 -2.01
CA PRO A 84 -2.33 8.96 -2.88
C PRO A 84 -1.39 9.62 -3.90
N TYR A 85 -0.08 9.61 -3.65
CA TYR A 85 0.93 10.22 -4.51
C TYR A 85 1.66 9.22 -5.40
N SER A 86 1.24 7.95 -5.43
CA SER A 86 1.84 6.89 -6.25
C SER A 86 1.61 7.04 -7.76
N GLU A 87 0.81 8.02 -8.18
CA GLU A 87 0.48 8.35 -9.58
C GLU A 87 1.28 9.55 -10.11
N GLY A 88 2.27 10.03 -9.34
CA GLY A 88 3.16 11.14 -9.70
C GLY A 88 4.19 10.79 -10.76
#